data_AF-A0A328YNJ3-F1
#
_entry.id   AF-A0A328YNJ3-F1
#
_cell.length_a   1.000
_cell.length_b   1.000
_cell.length_c   1.000
_cell.angle_alpha   90.00
_cell.angle_beta   90.00
_cell.angle_gamma   90.00
#
_symmetry.space_group_name_H-M   'P 1'
#
loop_
_entity.id
_entity.type
_entity.pdbx_description
1 polymer ?
#
loop_
_entity_poly.entity_id
_entity_poly.type
_entity_poly.pdbx_seq_one_letter_code
_entity_poly.pdbx_strand_id
1 'polypeptide(L)'
;MKKQLELLDEVIDNFTEEEKQIMEDNRFPYIFSKAWMYLKKGPEIYRKHDAFQQPPSDFDDEELQILTDGCNQILRGVGMTENNPFTNLDVFGFYNLFRLFHFDYIDRKTNHYFTLNGKQGILDCITFQHYVDDSQVVYYNFCEYSEKKEIKIHKI
;
A
#
# COMPACT_ATOMS: atom_id res chain seq x y z
N MET A 1 -14.91 15.82 3.09
CA MET A 1 -14.16 14.90 2.21
C MET A 1 -14.72 15.03 0.80
N LYS A 2 -13.88 15.21 -0.23
CA LYS A 2 -14.32 15.25 -1.64
C LYS A 2 -15.12 13.99 -2.00
N LYS A 3 -15.96 14.03 -3.04
CA LYS A 3 -16.61 12.79 -3.51
C LYS A 3 -15.54 11.84 -4.05
N GLN A 4 -15.82 10.55 -3.97
CA GLN A 4 -14.87 9.50 -4.35
C GLN A 4 -14.39 9.65 -5.81
N LEU A 5 -15.32 9.84 -6.75
CA LEU A 5 -14.98 9.98 -8.17
C LEU A 5 -14.18 11.26 -8.45
N GLU A 6 -14.57 12.39 -7.85
CA GLU A 6 -13.84 13.66 -7.98
C GLU A 6 -12.38 13.53 -7.50
N LEU A 7 -12.14 12.75 -6.44
CA LEU A 7 -10.78 12.52 -5.93
C LEU A 7 -10.02 11.50 -6.79
N LEU A 8 -10.70 10.48 -7.33
CA LEU A 8 -10.09 9.51 -8.24
C LEU A 8 -9.62 10.21 -9.52
N ASP A 9 -10.47 11.04 -10.12
CA ASP A 9 -10.16 11.80 -11.33
C ASP A 9 -8.94 12.71 -11.10
N GLU A 10 -8.89 13.43 -9.96
CA GLU A 10 -7.74 14.26 -9.58
C GLU A 10 -6.44 13.45 -9.44
N VAL A 11 -6.51 12.23 -8.93
CA VAL A 11 -5.32 11.36 -8.81
C VAL A 11 -4.86 10.88 -10.20
N ILE A 12 -5.80 10.43 -11.04
CA ILE A 12 -5.50 9.95 -12.40
C ILE A 12 -4.97 11.07 -13.29
N ASP A 13 -5.47 12.30 -13.13
CA ASP A 13 -4.99 13.47 -13.88
C ASP A 13 -3.52 13.79 -13.58
N ASN A 14 -3.05 13.44 -12.37
CA ASN A 14 -1.67 13.61 -11.94
C ASN A 14 -0.76 12.40 -12.25
N PHE A 15 -1.31 11.32 -12.80
CA PHE A 15 -0.50 10.17 -13.20
C PHE A 15 0.40 10.51 -14.38
N THR A 16 1.60 9.92 -14.34
CA THR A 16 2.47 9.80 -15.51
C THR A 16 1.79 8.96 -16.60
N GLU A 17 2.28 9.05 -17.83
CA GLU A 17 1.75 8.22 -18.93
C GLU A 17 1.97 6.72 -18.68
N GLU A 18 3.06 6.34 -17.99
CA GLU A 18 3.29 4.97 -17.54
C GLU A 18 2.21 4.52 -16.55
N GLU A 19 1.95 5.32 -15.51
CA GLU A 19 0.92 5.01 -14.52
C GLU A 19 -0.48 4.89 -15.14
N LYS A 20 -0.84 5.76 -16.09
CA LYS A 20 -2.11 5.66 -16.84
C LYS A 20 -2.21 4.38 -17.67
N GLN A 21 -1.10 3.90 -18.23
CA GLN A 21 -1.07 2.66 -19.01
C GLN A 21 -1.27 1.42 -18.14
N ILE A 22 -0.79 1.44 -16.90
CA ILE A 22 -0.81 0.27 -16.01
C ILE A 22 -1.94 0.29 -14.96
N MET A 23 -2.67 1.40 -14.81
CA MET A 23 -3.65 1.56 -13.73
C MET A 23 -4.82 0.58 -13.82
N GLU A 24 -5.26 0.22 -15.03
CA GLU A 24 -6.36 -0.73 -15.24
C GLU A 24 -5.91 -2.16 -14.93
N ASP A 25 -4.74 -2.56 -15.44
CA ASP A 25 -4.13 -3.87 -15.17
C ASP A 25 -3.85 -4.06 -13.67
N ASN A 26 -3.41 -3.00 -12.98
CA ASN A 26 -3.22 -2.99 -11.53
C ASN A 26 -4.49 -2.76 -10.73
N ARG A 27 -5.65 -2.67 -11.39
CA ARG A 27 -6.96 -2.48 -10.75
C ARG A 27 -6.98 -1.28 -9.79
N PHE A 28 -6.23 -0.24 -10.11
CA PHE A 28 -6.07 0.93 -9.25
C PHE A 28 -7.41 1.58 -8.89
N PRO A 29 -8.39 1.79 -9.82
CA PRO A 29 -9.70 2.34 -9.45
C PRO A 29 -10.43 1.51 -8.39
N TYR A 30 -10.33 0.18 -8.46
CA TYR A 30 -10.93 -0.73 -7.48
C TYR A 30 -10.25 -0.59 -6.10
N ILE A 31 -8.92 -0.68 -6.07
CA ILE A 31 -8.12 -0.55 -4.84
C ILE A 31 -8.33 0.83 -4.20
N PHE A 32 -8.30 1.90 -5.01
CA PHE A 32 -8.62 3.26 -4.57
C PHE A 32 -10.01 3.34 -3.96
N SER A 33 -11.01 2.74 -4.60
CA SER A 33 -12.39 2.82 -4.12
C SER A 33 -12.55 2.17 -2.73
N LYS A 34 -11.87 1.04 -2.51
CA LYS A 34 -11.83 0.31 -1.24
C LYS A 34 -11.08 1.09 -0.16
N ALA A 35 -9.91 1.63 -0.48
CA ALA A 35 -9.12 2.48 0.42
C ALA A 35 -9.91 3.73 0.86
N TRP A 36 -10.56 4.42 -0.07
CA TRP A 36 -11.43 5.57 0.24
C TRP A 36 -12.57 5.18 1.17
N MET A 37 -13.21 4.02 0.93
CA MET A 37 -14.30 3.54 1.77
C MET A 37 -13.84 3.19 3.17
N TYR A 38 -12.68 2.54 3.29
CA TYR A 38 -12.05 2.21 4.58
C TYR A 38 -11.82 3.47 5.42
N LEU A 39 -11.15 4.48 4.85
CA LEU A 39 -10.90 5.74 5.56
C LEU A 39 -12.17 6.52 5.89
N LYS A 40 -13.17 6.49 4.99
CA LYS A 40 -14.44 7.20 5.23
C LYS A 40 -15.23 6.61 6.39
N LYS A 41 -15.29 5.29 6.48
CA LYS A 41 -16.17 4.57 7.40
C LYS A 41 -15.47 4.17 8.70
N GLY A 42 -14.14 4.06 8.68
CA GLY A 42 -13.36 3.45 9.74
C GLY A 42 -13.43 1.92 9.72
N PRO A 43 -12.51 1.26 10.44
CA PRO A 43 -12.27 -0.18 10.33
C PRO A 43 -13.48 -1.03 10.71
N GLU A 44 -14.17 -0.71 11.80
CA GLU A 44 -15.31 -1.52 12.27
C GLU A 44 -16.48 -1.51 11.29
N ILE A 45 -16.86 -0.33 10.79
CA ILE A 45 -18.00 -0.20 9.88
C ILE A 45 -17.62 -0.77 8.52
N TYR A 46 -16.39 -0.55 8.05
CA TYR A 46 -15.89 -1.18 6.83
C TYR A 46 -16.00 -2.71 6.92
N ARG A 47 -15.45 -3.31 7.99
CA ARG A 47 -15.48 -4.75 8.27
C ARG A 47 -16.88 -5.35 8.25
N LYS A 48 -17.85 -4.71 8.92
CA LYS A 48 -19.24 -5.19 8.99
C LYS A 48 -19.94 -5.28 7.63
N HIS A 49 -19.47 -4.51 6.65
CA HIS A 49 -20.04 -4.48 5.29
C HIS A 49 -19.13 -5.16 4.27
N ASP A 50 -18.01 -5.72 4.72
CA ASP A 50 -17.07 -6.43 3.88
C ASP A 50 -17.34 -7.94 3.93
N ALA A 51 -17.46 -8.58 2.77
CA ALA A 51 -17.82 -10.00 2.67
C ALA A 51 -16.77 -10.92 3.29
N PHE A 52 -15.51 -10.48 3.36
CA PHE A 52 -14.38 -11.23 3.92
C PHE A 52 -13.99 -10.72 5.31
N GLN A 53 -14.80 -9.81 5.89
CA GLN A 53 -14.61 -9.24 7.22
C GLN A 53 -13.20 -8.67 7.41
N GLN A 54 -12.68 -7.98 6.40
CA GLN A 54 -11.41 -7.25 6.51
C GLN A 54 -11.63 -5.84 7.07
N PRO A 55 -10.66 -5.25 7.81
CA PRO A 55 -9.50 -5.93 8.39
C PRO A 55 -9.92 -6.88 9.52
N PRO A 56 -9.07 -7.82 9.98
CA PRO A 56 -9.40 -8.73 11.08
C PRO A 56 -9.84 -8.01 12.36
N SER A 57 -10.68 -8.65 13.16
CA SER A 57 -11.24 -8.05 14.38
C SER A 57 -10.27 -7.94 15.55
N ASP A 58 -9.21 -8.72 15.51
CA ASP A 58 -8.14 -8.80 16.49
C ASP A 58 -6.96 -7.86 16.19
N PHE A 59 -7.01 -7.11 15.08
CA PHE A 59 -5.99 -6.11 14.78
C PHE A 59 -5.97 -5.02 15.85
N ASP A 60 -4.77 -4.69 16.32
CA ASP A 60 -4.56 -3.62 17.27
C ASP A 60 -4.48 -2.23 16.61
N ASP A 61 -4.34 -1.19 17.42
CA ASP A 61 -4.31 0.20 16.92
C ASP A 61 -3.11 0.47 16.01
N GLU A 62 -1.97 -0.22 16.21
CA GLU A 62 -0.78 -0.05 15.37
C GLU A 62 -1.01 -0.68 14.00
N GLU A 63 -1.56 -1.90 13.96
CA GLU A 63 -1.93 -2.58 12.72
C GLU A 63 -2.99 -1.79 11.93
N LEU A 64 -4.00 -1.25 12.60
CA LEU A 64 -5.02 -0.41 11.97
C LEU A 64 -4.47 0.92 11.46
N GLN A 65 -3.47 1.48 12.15
CA GLN A 65 -2.79 2.70 11.71
C GLN A 65 -1.95 2.45 10.46
N ILE A 66 -1.24 1.33 10.38
CA ILE A 66 -0.50 0.91 9.18
C ILE A 66 -1.43 0.81 7.96
N LEU A 67 -2.61 0.19 8.12
CA LEU A 67 -3.62 0.12 7.06
C LEU A 67 -4.13 1.51 6.66
N THR A 68 -4.33 2.39 7.64
CA THR A 68 -4.76 3.78 7.42
C THR A 68 -3.72 4.55 6.61
N ASP A 69 -2.44 4.42 6.94
CA ASP A 69 -1.35 5.08 6.23
C ASP A 69 -1.17 4.54 4.81
N GLY A 70 -1.29 3.22 4.63
CA GLY A 70 -1.32 2.59 3.31
C GLY A 70 -2.49 3.07 2.45
N CYS A 71 -3.69 3.12 3.03
CA CYS A 71 -4.87 3.68 2.33
C CYS A 71 -4.63 5.13 1.92
N ASN A 72 -4.11 5.98 2.82
CA ASN A 72 -3.79 7.38 2.52
C ASN A 72 -2.78 7.53 1.37
N GLN A 73 -1.79 6.64 1.26
CA GLN A 73 -0.85 6.61 0.14
C GLN A 73 -1.56 6.25 -1.19
N ILE A 74 -2.50 5.30 -1.18
CA ILE A 74 -3.30 4.97 -2.37
C ILE A 74 -4.09 6.17 -2.87
N LEU A 75 -4.70 6.97 -1.96
CA LEU A 75 -5.44 8.17 -2.37
C LEU A 75 -4.53 9.30 -2.89
N ARG A 76 -3.21 9.12 -2.83
CA ARG A 76 -2.22 10.01 -3.45
C ARG A 76 -1.62 9.43 -4.72
N GLY A 77 -2.09 8.26 -5.18
CA GLY A 77 -1.59 7.62 -6.38
C GLY A 77 -0.32 6.79 -6.22
N VAL A 78 0.05 6.45 -4.98
CA VAL A 78 1.31 5.78 -4.68
C VAL A 78 1.22 4.27 -4.93
N GLY A 79 2.31 3.68 -5.44
CA GLY A 79 2.62 2.27 -5.32
C GLY A 79 2.70 1.47 -6.61
N MET A 80 2.21 1.98 -7.74
CA MET A 80 2.17 1.20 -8.99
C MET A 80 3.52 1.13 -9.72
N THR A 81 4.49 1.98 -9.36
CA THR A 81 5.81 2.04 -9.99
C THR A 81 6.93 2.09 -8.95
N GLU A 82 8.14 1.70 -9.36
CA GLU A 82 9.35 1.81 -8.53
C GLU A 82 9.77 3.26 -8.24
N ASN A 83 9.32 4.22 -9.08
CA ASN A 83 9.61 5.65 -8.91
C ASN A 83 8.71 6.30 -7.85
N ASN A 84 7.56 5.71 -7.58
CA ASN A 84 6.60 6.17 -6.58
C ASN A 84 6.07 4.99 -5.74
N PRO A 85 6.94 4.25 -5.03
CA PRO A 85 6.55 3.08 -4.26
C PRO A 85 5.88 3.51 -2.94
N PHE A 86 5.15 2.60 -2.31
CA PHE A 86 4.78 2.76 -0.91
C PHE A 86 6.02 2.95 -0.05
N THR A 87 5.87 3.69 1.05
CA THR A 87 6.93 3.90 2.04
C THR A 87 6.36 3.78 3.45
N ASN A 88 7.24 3.53 4.43
CA ASN A 88 6.88 3.39 5.84
C ASN A 88 5.84 2.29 6.11
N LEU A 89 5.78 1.29 5.23
CA LEU A 89 5.09 0.03 5.46
C LEU A 89 6.17 -1.04 5.53
N ASP A 90 6.20 -1.80 6.62
CA ASP A 90 6.97 -3.03 6.61
C ASP A 90 6.30 -4.06 5.67
N VAL A 91 6.98 -5.17 5.40
CA VAL A 91 6.47 -6.15 4.45
C VAL A 91 5.13 -6.77 4.91
N PHE A 92 4.94 -6.96 6.22
CA PHE A 92 3.71 -7.51 6.78
C PHE A 92 2.54 -6.53 6.67
N GLY A 93 2.77 -5.27 7.00
CA GLY A 93 1.82 -4.18 6.80
C GLY A 93 1.41 -4.04 5.34
N PHE A 94 2.36 -4.20 4.42
CA PHE A 94 2.09 -4.19 2.99
C PHE A 94 1.22 -5.37 2.54
N TYR A 95 1.50 -6.59 3.03
CA TYR A 95 0.62 -7.74 2.78
C TYR A 95 -0.79 -7.55 3.36
N ASN A 96 -0.88 -7.02 4.58
CA ASN A 96 -2.16 -6.75 5.23
C ASN A 96 -2.97 -5.68 4.48
N LEU A 97 -2.30 -4.67 3.91
CA LEU A 97 -2.94 -3.67 3.07
C LEU A 97 -3.58 -4.29 1.82
N PHE A 98 -2.90 -5.19 1.12
CA PHE A 98 -3.47 -5.84 -0.07
C PHE A 98 -4.55 -6.86 0.28
N ARG A 99 -4.40 -7.54 1.42
CA ARG A 99 -5.45 -8.41 1.98
C ARG A 99 -6.74 -7.64 2.28
N LEU A 100 -6.65 -6.40 2.78
CA LEU A 100 -7.80 -5.50 2.98
C LEU A 100 -8.62 -5.28 1.69
N PHE A 101 -7.97 -5.38 0.53
CA PHE A 101 -8.57 -5.21 -0.80
C PHE A 101 -8.84 -6.52 -1.52
N HIS A 102 -8.74 -7.64 -0.82
CA HIS A 102 -9.03 -8.96 -1.32
C HIS A 102 -7.96 -9.58 -2.22
N PHE A 103 -6.70 -9.22 -1.98
CA PHE A 103 -5.58 -9.79 -2.72
C PHE A 103 -4.67 -10.62 -1.80
N ASP A 104 -4.27 -11.78 -2.29
CA ASP A 104 -3.29 -12.68 -1.68
C ASP A 104 -1.91 -12.46 -2.29
N TYR A 105 -0.88 -12.64 -1.47
CA TYR A 105 0.50 -12.66 -1.93
C TYR A 105 0.78 -13.86 -2.84
N ILE A 106 1.44 -13.63 -3.99
CA ILE A 106 1.88 -14.69 -4.91
C ILE A 106 3.40 -14.76 -5.01
N ASP A 107 4.05 -13.65 -5.35
CA ASP A 107 5.49 -13.59 -5.59
C ASP A 107 6.05 -12.23 -5.20
N ARG A 108 7.34 -12.21 -4.84
CA ARG A 108 8.08 -11.00 -4.49
C ARG A 108 9.45 -11.02 -5.13
N LYS A 109 9.77 -9.93 -5.84
CA LYS A 109 11.11 -9.59 -6.30
C LYS A 109 11.64 -8.47 -5.43
N THR A 110 12.86 -8.63 -4.93
CA THR A 110 13.49 -7.66 -4.04
C THR A 110 14.75 -7.09 -4.67
N ASN A 111 14.83 -5.77 -4.75
CA ASN A 111 16.03 -5.04 -5.09
C ASN A 111 16.67 -4.48 -3.82
N HIS A 112 17.69 -5.18 -3.33
CA HIS A 112 18.51 -4.71 -2.23
C HIS A 112 19.40 -3.55 -2.70
N TYR A 113 19.57 -2.53 -1.86
CA TYR A 113 20.39 -1.35 -2.16
C TYR A 113 19.78 -0.39 -3.19
N PHE A 114 18.47 -0.47 -3.43
CA PHE A 114 17.74 0.51 -4.23
C PHE A 114 17.87 1.91 -3.64
N THR A 115 18.00 2.93 -4.49
CA THR A 115 18.10 4.32 -4.06
C THR A 115 16.87 5.10 -4.51
N LEU A 116 16.12 5.62 -3.55
CA LEU A 116 14.98 6.50 -3.79
C LEU A 116 15.26 7.87 -3.16
N ASN A 117 15.25 8.93 -3.96
CA ASN A 117 15.48 10.30 -3.48
C ASN A 117 16.76 10.47 -2.64
N GLY A 118 17.85 9.79 -3.03
CA GLY A 118 19.14 9.83 -2.33
C GLY A 118 19.23 8.93 -1.08
N LYS A 119 18.16 8.21 -0.73
CA LYS A 119 18.12 7.28 0.40
C LYS A 119 18.23 5.85 -0.07
N GLN A 120 19.08 5.07 0.58
CA GLN A 120 19.29 3.66 0.24
C GLN A 120 18.40 2.75 1.09
N GLY A 121 17.85 1.72 0.46
CA GLY A 121 16.97 0.78 1.14
C GLY A 121 16.72 -0.50 0.34
N ILE A 122 15.58 -1.12 0.64
CA ILE A 122 15.05 -2.29 -0.03
C ILE A 122 13.81 -1.86 -0.81
N LEU A 123 13.77 -2.16 -2.10
CA LEU A 123 12.55 -2.04 -2.90
C LEU A 123 11.99 -3.43 -3.17
N ASP A 124 10.75 -3.65 -2.76
CA ASP A 124 9.99 -4.85 -3.06
C ASP A 124 9.00 -4.57 -4.19
N CYS A 125 8.98 -5.46 -5.18
CA CYS A 125 7.97 -5.55 -6.22
C CYS A 125 7.18 -6.83 -5.96
N ILE A 126 5.91 -6.69 -5.63
CA ILE A 126 5.08 -7.80 -5.15
C ILE A 126 3.91 -8.00 -6.09
N THR A 127 3.74 -9.24 -6.52
CA THR A 127 2.57 -9.68 -7.29
C THR A 127 1.55 -10.22 -6.31
N PHE A 128 0.33 -9.71 -6.41
CA PHE A 128 -0.81 -10.18 -5.64
C PHE A 128 -1.91 -10.70 -6.57
N GLN A 129 -2.74 -11.62 -6.09
CA GLN A 129 -3.85 -12.20 -6.82
C GLN A 129 -5.17 -11.98 -6.08
N HIS A 130 -6.21 -11.53 -6.78
CA HIS A 130 -7.51 -11.28 -6.20
C HIS A 130 -8.27 -12.60 -5.92
N TYR A 131 -8.86 -12.73 -4.73
CA TYR A 131 -9.50 -13.98 -4.26
C TYR A 131 -10.66 -14.49 -5.12
N VAL A 132 -11.32 -13.60 -5.90
CA VAL A 132 -12.59 -13.92 -6.56
C VAL A 132 -12.44 -14.18 -8.06
N ASP A 133 -11.55 -13.43 -8.71
CA ASP A 133 -11.44 -13.41 -10.17
C ASP A 133 -10.03 -13.75 -10.67
N ASP A 134 -9.13 -14.15 -9.76
CA ASP A 134 -7.75 -14.55 -10.02
C ASP A 134 -6.88 -13.51 -10.74
N SER A 135 -7.39 -12.29 -10.92
CA SER A 135 -6.64 -11.19 -11.53
C SER A 135 -5.44 -10.83 -10.68
N GLN A 136 -4.34 -10.46 -11.34
CA GLN A 136 -3.08 -10.15 -10.70
C GLN A 136 -2.78 -8.66 -10.78
N VAL A 137 -2.19 -8.14 -9.70
CA VAL A 137 -1.73 -6.76 -9.61
C VAL A 137 -0.30 -6.74 -9.10
N VAL A 138 0.47 -5.72 -9.48
CA VAL A 138 1.87 -5.55 -9.10
C VAL A 138 2.05 -4.19 -8.44
N TYR A 139 2.57 -4.20 -7.21
CA TYR A 139 2.81 -2.97 -6.46
C TYR A 139 4.18 -2.99 -5.78
N TYR A 140 4.68 -1.78 -5.52
CA TYR A 140 6.03 -1.54 -5.05
C TYR A 140 6.04 -0.94 -3.66
N ASN A 141 6.91 -1.45 -2.78
CA ASN A 141 7.11 -0.92 -1.43
C ASN A 141 8.60 -0.70 -1.16
N PHE A 142 8.96 0.47 -0.65
CA PHE A 142 10.33 0.85 -0.33
C PHE A 142 10.51 1.01 1.18
N CYS A 143 11.47 0.27 1.73
CA CYS A 143 11.91 0.36 3.12
C CYS A 143 13.34 0.89 3.18
N GLU A 144 13.52 2.12 3.67
CA GLU A 144 14.83 2.73 3.89
C GLU A 144 15.64 1.94 4.93
N TYR A 145 16.96 1.79 4.71
CA TYR A 145 17.83 1.26 5.75
C TYR A 145 17.91 2.26 6.91
N SER A 146 17.56 1.82 8.12
CA SER A 146 17.80 2.64 9.30
C SER A 146 19.30 2.85 9.48
N GLU A 147 19.75 4.11 9.57
CA GLU A 147 21.10 4.40 10.03
C GLU A 147 21.27 3.77 11.41
N LYS A 148 22.31 2.92 11.57
CA LYS A 148 22.67 2.41 12.89
C LYS A 148 22.91 3.61 13.80
N LYS A 149 22.03 3.86 14.76
CA LYS A 149 22.32 4.77 15.87
C LYS A 149 23.58 4.24 16.54
N GLU A 150 24.69 4.98 16.47
CA GLU A 150 25.88 4.70 17.26
C GLU A 150 25.46 4.65 18.73
N ILE A 151 25.43 3.45 19.31
CA ILE A 151 25.30 3.31 20.76
C ILE A 151 26.64 3.80 21.33
N LYS A 152 26.65 5.05 21.83
CA LYS A 152 27.75 5.55 22.66
C LYS A 152 27.75 4.78 23.97
N ILE A 153 28.48 3.66 23.98
CA ILE A 153 28.79 2.93 25.21
C ILE A 153 29.66 3.86 26.06
N HIS A 154 29.07 4.51 27.05
CA HIS A 154 29.83 5.17 28.11
C HIS A 154 30.49 4.05 28.91
N LYS A 155 31.79 3.88 28.72
CA LYS A 155 32.61 3.09 29.64
C LYS A 155 32.57 3.80 31.00
N ILE A 156 32.08 3.07 32.00
CA ILE A 156 32.14 3.43 33.43
C ILE A 156 33.60 3.37 33.89
#